data_AF-A0A6S7KH64-F1
#
_entry.id   AF-A0A6S7KH64-F1
#
_cell.length_a   1.000
_cell.length_b   1.000
_cell.length_c   1.000
_cell.angle_alpha   90.00
_cell.angle_beta   90.00
_cell.angle_gamma   90.00
#
_symmetry.space_group_name_H-M   'P 1'
#
loop_
_entity.id
_entity.type
_entity.pdbx_description
1 polymer ?
#
loop_
_entity_poly.entity_id
_entity_poly.type
_entity_poly.pdbx_seq_one_letter_code
_entity_poly.pdbx_strand_id
1 'polypeptide(L)'
;MRTLKKTARTAKVEGRSWKQNLFTFLRNYRATPHSVTRQAPATLLFNRAINVKLSQSQTVAPADPNHQQAFDASCKSRQKNKVHFDKRNKAKSSEFKVGDAVLLRNSKKGKLQTPYEHQKYQIVKKKGSMITASNDNRQVTRNSSHFKKFKEKKGETGNPADKEEQPSKQNTNERPKRKTKPPAYFGYKQSDK
;
A
#
# COMPACT_ATOMS: atom_id res chain seq x y z
N MET A 1 -8.59 10.87 1.49
CA MET A 1 -8.79 11.86 0.42
C MET A 1 -7.92 13.08 0.68
N ARG A 2 -7.03 13.44 -0.26
CA ARG A 2 -6.17 14.63 -0.13
C ARG A 2 -6.98 15.94 -0.23
N THR A 3 -8.14 15.92 -0.88
CA THR A 3 -9.00 17.08 -1.15
C THR A 3 -9.72 17.62 0.09
N LEU A 4 -10.28 16.76 0.94
CA LEU A 4 -10.93 17.18 2.20
C LEU A 4 -9.98 17.94 3.14
N LYS A 5 -8.74 17.48 3.26
CA LYS A 5 -7.73 18.17 4.07
C LYS A 5 -7.38 19.55 3.48
N LYS A 6 -7.36 19.66 2.15
CA LYS A 6 -7.10 20.94 1.46
C LYS A 6 -8.23 21.93 1.71
N THR A 7 -9.49 21.53 1.57
CA THR A 7 -10.62 22.44 1.79
C THR A 7 -10.65 23.00 3.21
N ALA A 8 -10.38 22.16 4.21
CA ALA A 8 -10.28 22.61 5.60
C ALA A 8 -9.12 23.60 5.82
N ARG A 9 -7.96 23.35 5.20
CA ARG A 9 -6.80 24.25 5.27
C ARG A 9 -7.07 25.58 4.58
N THR A 10 -7.65 25.55 3.38
CA THR A 10 -8.03 26.75 2.62
C THR A 10 -9.04 27.58 3.41
N ALA A 11 -10.05 26.96 4.01
CA ALA A 11 -11.01 27.67 4.86
C ALA A 11 -10.34 28.40 6.04
N LYS A 12 -9.34 27.77 6.67
CA LYS A 12 -8.59 28.38 7.76
C LYS A 12 -7.77 29.59 7.29
N VAL A 13 -7.17 29.53 6.10
CA VAL A 13 -6.42 30.65 5.51
C VAL A 13 -7.35 31.78 5.09
N GLU A 14 -8.52 31.46 4.54
CA GLU A 14 -9.57 32.43 4.15
C GLU A 14 -10.31 33.07 5.36
N GLY A 15 -10.01 32.65 6.60
CA GLY A 15 -10.72 33.13 7.79
C GLY A 15 -12.18 32.67 7.89
N ARG A 16 -12.59 31.67 7.10
CA ARG A 16 -13.97 31.16 7.06
C ARG A 16 -14.17 29.97 7.99
N SER A 17 -15.42 29.71 8.37
CA SER A 17 -15.78 28.49 9.10
C SER A 17 -15.46 27.25 8.27
N TRP A 18 -14.49 26.47 8.71
CA TRP A 18 -14.08 25.24 8.03
C TRP A 18 -15.22 24.22 7.94
N LYS A 19 -16.15 24.21 8.90
CA LYS A 19 -17.34 23.34 8.90
C LYS A 19 -18.28 23.70 7.74
N GLN A 20 -18.60 24.98 7.56
CA GLN A 20 -19.48 25.45 6.49
C GLN A 20 -18.86 25.21 5.10
N ASN A 21 -17.57 25.48 4.96
CA ASN A 21 -16.84 25.19 3.72
C ASN A 21 -16.80 23.68 3.42
N LEU A 22 -16.65 22.84 4.46
CA LEU A 22 -16.70 21.40 4.32
C LEU A 22 -18.08 20.91 3.85
N PHE A 23 -19.17 21.42 4.42
CA PHE A 23 -20.53 21.06 3.97
C PHE A 23 -20.79 21.46 2.51
N THR A 24 -20.34 22.65 2.12
CA THR A 24 -20.41 23.12 0.73
C THR A 24 -19.63 22.21 -0.21
N PHE A 25 -18.39 21.86 0.16
CA PHE A 25 -17.57 20.92 -0.61
C PHE A 25 -18.23 19.55 -0.75
N LEU A 26 -18.74 18.99 0.35
CA LEU A 26 -19.37 17.67 0.35
C LEU A 26 -20.64 17.64 -0.51
N ARG A 27 -21.44 18.71 -0.50
CA ARG A 27 -22.61 18.84 -1.39
C ARG A 27 -22.20 18.75 -2.86
N ASN A 28 -21.20 19.52 -3.26
CA ASN A 28 -20.71 19.53 -4.65
C ASN A 28 -20.06 18.18 -5.03
N TYR A 29 -19.25 17.60 -4.15
CA TYR A 29 -18.60 16.30 -4.39
C TYR A 29 -19.63 15.19 -4.63
N ARG A 30 -20.73 15.17 -3.86
CA ARG A 30 -21.81 14.18 -4.00
C ARG A 30 -22.60 14.32 -5.30
N ALA A 31 -22.73 15.55 -5.83
CA ALA A 31 -23.48 15.85 -7.05
C ALA A 31 -22.62 15.79 -8.34
N THR A 32 -21.29 15.75 -8.21
CA THR A 32 -20.39 15.73 -9.37
C THR A 32 -20.17 14.30 -9.87
N PRO A 33 -20.34 14.01 -11.17
CA PRO A 33 -19.99 12.72 -11.75
C PRO A 33 -18.52 12.34 -11.53
N HIS A 34 -18.26 11.11 -11.07
CA HIS A 34 -16.89 10.62 -10.88
C HIS A 34 -16.30 10.12 -12.20
N SER A 35 -15.00 10.32 -12.44
CA SER A 35 -14.35 10.04 -13.74
C SER A 35 -14.44 8.58 -14.20
N VAL A 36 -14.41 7.63 -13.25
CA VAL A 36 -14.47 6.18 -13.54
C VAL A 36 -15.91 5.72 -13.76
N THR A 37 -16.81 6.05 -12.84
CA THR A 37 -18.19 5.54 -12.86
C THR A 37 -19.11 6.38 -13.74
N ARG A 38 -18.68 7.58 -14.15
CA ARG A 38 -19.44 8.59 -14.91
C ARG A 38 -20.76 9.04 -14.27
N GLN A 39 -21.04 8.56 -13.06
CA GLN A 39 -22.23 8.91 -12.27
C GLN A 39 -21.83 9.58 -10.96
N ALA A 40 -22.73 10.43 -10.45
CA ALA A 40 -22.52 11.13 -9.21
C ALA A 40 -22.71 10.18 -8.00
N PRO A 41 -21.91 10.30 -6.93
CA PRO A 41 -22.04 9.43 -5.76
C PRO A 41 -23.43 9.43 -5.13
N ALA A 42 -24.10 10.60 -5.06
CA ALA A 42 -25.46 10.67 -4.53
C ALA A 42 -26.48 9.95 -5.41
N THR A 43 -26.33 10.04 -6.72
CA THR A 43 -27.21 9.35 -7.68
C THR A 43 -27.10 7.84 -7.52
N LEU A 44 -25.89 7.30 -7.35
CA LEU A 44 -25.68 5.87 -7.14
C LEU A 44 -26.23 5.33 -5.81
N LEU A 45 -26.36 6.19 -4.79
CA LEU A 45 -26.83 5.81 -3.46
C LEU A 45 -28.34 5.99 -3.28
N PHE A 46 -28.89 7.08 -3.83
CA PHE A 46 -30.28 7.48 -3.60
C PHE A 46 -31.16 7.30 -4.84
N ASN A 47 -30.61 6.78 -5.93
CA ASN A 47 -31.25 6.68 -7.25
C ASN A 47 -31.87 8.00 -7.75
N ARG A 48 -31.36 9.14 -7.27
CA ARG A 48 -31.83 10.48 -7.64
C ARG A 48 -30.68 11.48 -7.68
N ALA A 49 -30.74 12.43 -8.60
CA ALA A 49 -29.81 13.55 -8.62
C ALA A 49 -30.13 14.55 -7.49
N ILE A 50 -29.10 15.07 -6.81
CA ILE A 50 -29.26 16.13 -5.81
C ILE A 50 -29.11 17.48 -6.49
N ASN A 51 -30.04 18.38 -6.24
CA ASN A 51 -29.98 19.75 -6.72
C ASN A 51 -28.82 20.52 -6.05
N VAL A 52 -27.93 21.08 -6.86
CA VAL A 52 -26.90 22.04 -6.45
C VAL A 52 -27.32 23.46 -6.85
N LYS A 53 -26.62 24.48 -6.35
CA LYS A 53 -26.98 25.89 -6.59
C LYS A 53 -26.93 26.30 -8.08
N LEU A 54 -26.18 25.56 -8.90
CA LEU A 54 -26.16 25.75 -10.34
C LEU A 54 -27.29 24.92 -10.95
N SER A 55 -28.20 25.57 -11.70
CA SER A 55 -29.26 24.86 -12.41
C SER A 55 -28.63 23.97 -13.48
N GLN A 56 -28.80 22.65 -13.34
CA GLN A 56 -28.55 21.76 -14.46
C GLN A 56 -29.72 21.94 -15.43
N SER A 57 -29.44 22.18 -16.71
CA SER A 57 -30.45 22.10 -17.76
C SER A 57 -31.09 20.72 -17.66
N GLN A 58 -32.40 20.68 -17.41
CA GLN A 58 -33.18 19.46 -17.24
C GLN A 58 -33.01 18.60 -18.50
N THR A 59 -32.05 17.68 -18.48
CA THR A 59 -32.01 16.60 -19.45
C THR A 59 -32.98 15.55 -18.93
N VAL A 60 -33.96 15.33 -19.79
CA VAL A 60 -35.19 14.59 -19.57
C VAL A 60 -34.89 13.13 -19.18
N ALA A 61 -35.77 12.59 -18.34
CA ALA A 61 -35.92 11.21 -17.88
C ALA A 61 -34.96 10.72 -16.77
N PRO A 62 -35.51 10.06 -15.73
CA PRO A 62 -34.71 9.26 -14.82
C PRO A 62 -34.25 8.02 -15.60
N ALA A 63 -33.15 8.14 -16.34
CA ALA A 63 -32.42 6.95 -16.71
C ALA A 63 -32.04 6.30 -15.38
N ASP A 64 -32.69 5.17 -15.05
CA ASP A 64 -32.32 4.35 -13.90
C ASP A 64 -30.80 4.30 -13.88
N PRO A 65 -30.15 4.83 -12.83
CA PRO A 65 -28.71 4.90 -12.81
C PRO A 65 -28.23 3.48 -13.04
N ASN A 66 -27.55 3.24 -14.17
CA ASN A 66 -27.16 1.90 -14.55
C ASN A 66 -26.06 1.44 -13.57
N HIS A 67 -26.51 0.94 -12.43
CA HIS A 67 -25.69 0.62 -11.28
C HIS A 67 -24.72 -0.49 -11.65
N GLN A 68 -25.17 -1.41 -12.50
CA GLN A 68 -24.36 -2.47 -13.07
C GLN A 68 -23.24 -1.91 -13.94
N GLN A 69 -23.51 -0.99 -14.87
CA GLN A 69 -22.45 -0.34 -15.66
C GLN A 69 -21.44 0.41 -14.79
N ALA A 70 -21.90 1.15 -13.77
CA ALA A 70 -21.03 1.86 -12.85
C ALA A 70 -20.15 0.89 -12.02
N PHE A 71 -20.74 -0.22 -11.57
CA PHE A 71 -20.04 -1.28 -10.86
C PHE A 71 -19.00 -1.95 -11.75
N ASP A 72 -19.36 -2.32 -12.99
CA ASP A 72 -18.47 -2.94 -13.96
C ASP A 72 -17.30 -2.02 -14.32
N ALA A 73 -17.56 -0.72 -14.53
CA ALA A 73 -16.53 0.28 -14.77
C ALA A 73 -15.56 0.39 -13.59
N SER A 74 -16.09 0.40 -12.35
CA SER A 74 -15.29 0.41 -11.12
C SER A 74 -14.43 -0.86 -11.01
N CYS A 75 -14.99 -2.03 -11.27
CA CYS A 75 -14.27 -3.30 -11.28
C CYS A 75 -13.16 -3.33 -12.33
N LYS A 76 -13.44 -2.91 -13.57
CA LYS A 76 -12.46 -2.79 -14.65
C LYS A 76 -11.34 -1.81 -14.27
N SER A 77 -11.66 -0.65 -13.71
CA SER A 77 -10.66 0.31 -13.24
C SER A 77 -9.81 -0.25 -12.10
N ARG A 78 -10.41 -0.93 -11.13
CA ARG A 78 -9.70 -1.58 -10.02
C ARG A 78 -8.70 -2.61 -10.53
N GLN A 79 -9.10 -3.43 -11.50
CA GLN A 79 -8.22 -4.43 -12.11
C GLN A 79 -7.07 -3.78 -12.88
N LYS A 80 -7.34 -2.76 -13.70
CA LYS A 80 -6.30 -2.00 -14.42
C LYS A 80 -5.30 -1.37 -13.46
N ASN A 81 -5.79 -0.73 -12.39
CA ASN A 81 -4.96 -0.09 -11.37
C ASN A 81 -4.11 -1.13 -10.63
N LYS A 82 -4.67 -2.31 -10.33
CA LYS A 82 -3.92 -3.42 -9.72
C LYS A 82 -2.76 -3.85 -10.63
N VAL A 83 -3.02 -4.14 -11.90
CA VAL A 83 -1.97 -4.56 -12.86
C VAL A 83 -0.90 -3.49 -13.01
N HIS A 84 -1.29 -2.22 -13.14
CA HIS A 84 -0.34 -1.11 -13.22
C HIS A 84 0.52 -0.99 -11.96
N PHE A 85 -0.09 -1.08 -10.78
CA PHE A 85 0.61 -1.00 -9.50
C PHE A 85 1.57 -2.18 -9.31
N ASP A 86 1.13 -3.40 -9.61
CA ASP A 86 1.95 -4.61 -9.49
C ASP A 86 3.17 -4.54 -10.42
N LYS A 87 2.97 -4.12 -11.69
CA LYS A 87 4.05 -3.92 -12.66
C LYS A 87 5.03 -2.85 -12.21
N ARG A 88 4.54 -1.68 -11.78
CA ARG A 88 5.36 -0.56 -11.32
C ARG A 88 6.22 -0.91 -10.11
N ASN A 89 5.67 -1.69 -9.17
CA ASN A 89 6.36 -2.07 -7.95
C ASN A 89 7.11 -3.41 -8.06
N LYS A 90 7.12 -4.05 -9.24
CA LYS A 90 7.75 -5.36 -9.46
C LYS A 90 7.25 -6.40 -8.45
N ALA A 91 5.95 -6.42 -8.20
CA ALA A 91 5.32 -7.32 -7.25
C ALA A 91 5.61 -8.78 -7.64
N LYS A 92 5.99 -9.61 -6.67
CA LYS A 92 6.24 -11.03 -6.84
C LYS A 92 5.19 -11.84 -6.08
N SER A 93 4.84 -13.01 -6.62
CA SER A 93 3.99 -13.97 -5.91
C SER A 93 4.67 -14.45 -4.63
N SER A 94 3.86 -14.75 -3.61
CA SER A 94 4.39 -15.23 -2.33
C SER A 94 4.51 -16.76 -2.32
N GLU A 95 5.72 -17.26 -2.10
CA GLU A 95 6.07 -18.70 -2.14
C GLU A 95 5.70 -19.47 -0.86
N PHE A 96 4.98 -18.85 0.07
CA PHE A 96 4.56 -19.49 1.33
C PHE A 96 3.51 -20.58 1.10
N LYS A 97 3.71 -21.73 1.75
CA LYS A 97 2.77 -22.86 1.78
C LYS A 97 2.25 -23.09 3.21
N VAL A 98 1.08 -23.72 3.33
CA VAL A 98 0.57 -24.19 4.62
C VAL A 98 1.56 -25.22 5.17
N GLY A 99 1.87 -25.14 6.46
CA GLY A 99 2.89 -25.96 7.12
C GLY A 99 4.30 -25.38 7.13
N ASP A 100 4.61 -24.34 6.34
CA ASP A 100 5.93 -23.71 6.37
C ASP A 100 6.21 -23.06 7.74
N ALA A 101 7.44 -23.22 8.25
CA ALA A 101 7.94 -22.46 9.39
C ALA A 101 8.35 -21.04 8.97
N VAL A 102 7.83 -20.04 9.68
CA VAL A 102 8.04 -18.62 9.39
C VAL A 102 8.33 -17.82 10.66
N LEU A 103 9.03 -16.70 10.49
CA LEU A 103 9.23 -15.69 11.53
C LEU A 103 8.33 -14.49 11.28
N LEU A 104 7.74 -13.95 12.35
CA LEU A 104 6.87 -12.78 12.31
C LEU A 104 7.68 -11.48 12.48
N ARG A 105 7.36 -10.45 11.70
CA ARG A 105 8.01 -9.13 11.77
C ARG A 105 7.50 -8.32 12.95
N ASN A 106 8.42 -7.76 13.74
CA ASN A 106 8.12 -6.90 14.89
C ASN A 106 7.52 -5.56 14.45
N SER A 107 6.38 -5.17 15.04
CA SER A 107 5.67 -3.93 14.67
C SER A 107 6.26 -2.67 15.32
N LYS A 108 6.70 -2.78 16.58
CA LYS A 108 7.39 -1.73 17.33
C LYS A 108 8.81 -2.23 17.54
N LYS A 109 9.79 -1.54 16.97
CA LYS A 109 11.20 -1.89 17.13
C LYS A 109 11.86 -0.85 18.04
N GLY A 110 12.30 -1.27 19.22
CA GLY A 110 13.35 -0.54 19.93
C GLY A 110 14.63 -0.53 19.09
N LYS A 111 15.54 0.43 19.34
CA LYS A 111 16.78 0.55 18.55
C LYS A 111 17.63 -0.73 18.57
N LEU A 112 17.58 -1.49 19.66
CA LEU A 112 18.35 -2.71 19.90
C LEU A 112 17.57 -4.02 19.59
N GLN A 113 16.32 -3.93 19.14
CA GLN A 113 15.50 -5.12 18.87
C GLN A 113 15.68 -5.64 17.44
N THR A 114 15.66 -6.95 17.28
CA THR A 114 15.69 -7.61 15.98
C THR A 114 14.43 -7.28 15.15
N PRO A 115 14.52 -7.26 13.80
CA PRO A 115 13.36 -6.96 12.96
C PRO A 115 12.24 -8.01 12.99
N TYR A 116 12.55 -9.24 13.40
CA TYR A 116 11.63 -10.38 13.47
C TYR A 116 11.68 -11.00 14.86
N GLU A 117 10.55 -11.51 15.33
CA GLU A 117 10.45 -12.34 16.51
C GLU A 117 11.33 -13.60 16.36
N HIS A 118 11.93 -14.04 17.47
CA HIS A 118 12.74 -15.25 17.51
C HIS A 118 11.88 -16.53 17.48
N GLN A 119 10.63 -16.42 17.95
CA GLN A 119 9.69 -17.54 17.96
C GLN A 119 9.29 -17.91 16.52
N LYS A 120 9.37 -19.21 16.23
CA LYS A 120 8.90 -19.77 14.96
C LYS A 120 7.38 -19.88 15.01
N TYR A 121 6.73 -19.56 13.91
CA TYR A 121 5.31 -19.82 13.71
C TYR A 121 5.13 -20.79 12.55
N GLN A 122 4.11 -21.63 12.63
CA GLN A 122 3.72 -22.50 11.53
C GLN A 122 2.51 -21.91 10.80
N ILE A 123 2.54 -21.88 9.47
CA ILE A 123 1.40 -21.41 8.69
C ILE A 123 0.26 -22.42 8.77
N VAL A 124 -0.89 -22.00 9.32
CA VAL A 124 -2.12 -22.81 9.41
C VAL A 124 -3.01 -22.57 8.19
N LYS A 125 -3.11 -21.33 7.72
CA LYS A 125 -4.01 -20.97 6.61
C LYS A 125 -3.44 -19.85 5.75
N LYS A 126 -3.71 -19.91 4.45
CA LYS A 126 -3.37 -18.86 3.48
C LYS A 126 -4.61 -18.48 2.66
N LYS A 127 -4.95 -17.18 2.63
CA LYS A 127 -6.01 -16.60 1.79
C LYS A 127 -5.43 -15.48 0.94
N GLY A 128 -5.09 -15.77 -0.31
CA GLY A 128 -4.37 -14.83 -1.18
C GLY A 128 -3.01 -14.43 -0.59
N SER A 129 -2.80 -13.13 -0.36
CA SER A 129 -1.59 -12.62 0.32
C SER A 129 -1.71 -12.59 1.84
N MET A 130 -2.86 -12.94 2.43
CA MET A 130 -3.03 -13.01 3.88
C MET A 130 -2.65 -14.40 4.39
N ILE A 131 -1.83 -14.43 5.44
CA ILE A 131 -1.32 -15.64 6.07
C ILE A 131 -1.75 -15.63 7.54
N THR A 132 -2.27 -16.75 8.00
CA THR A 132 -2.54 -17.05 9.41
C THR A 132 -1.50 -18.06 9.87
N ALA A 133 -0.66 -17.64 10.81
CA ALA A 133 0.37 -18.47 11.40
C ALA A 133 0.11 -18.63 12.90
N SER A 134 0.42 -19.80 13.44
CA SER A 134 0.22 -20.13 14.85
C SER A 134 1.50 -20.65 15.45
N ASN A 135 1.70 -20.35 16.72
CA ASN A 135 2.69 -20.97 17.60
C ASN A 135 1.98 -21.31 18.91
N ASP A 136 2.66 -21.98 19.83
CA ASP A 136 2.12 -22.44 21.13
C ASP A 136 1.45 -21.31 21.92
N ASN A 137 1.97 -20.09 21.80
CA ASN A 137 1.50 -18.94 22.55
C ASN A 137 0.31 -18.21 21.89
N ARG A 138 0.25 -18.17 20.54
CA ARG A 138 -0.66 -17.26 19.83
C ARG A 138 -0.83 -17.60 18.35
N GLN A 139 -2.03 -17.29 17.84
CA GLN A 139 -2.33 -17.20 16.41
C GLN A 139 -2.34 -15.75 15.89
N VAL A 140 -1.72 -15.50 14.73
CA VAL A 140 -1.59 -14.18 14.11
C VAL A 140 -1.96 -14.24 12.63
N THR A 141 -2.80 -13.30 12.19
CA THR A 141 -3.19 -13.15 10.77
C THR A 141 -2.70 -11.82 10.20
N ARG A 142 -1.79 -11.86 9.22
CA ARG A 142 -1.17 -10.67 8.59
C ARG A 142 -0.88 -10.90 7.10
N ASN A 143 -0.51 -9.84 6.39
CA ASN A 143 -0.01 -9.97 5.01
C ASN A 143 1.30 -10.76 5.00
N SER A 144 1.51 -11.57 3.97
CA SER A 144 2.74 -12.31 3.66
C SER A 144 4.03 -11.49 3.78
N SER A 145 4.00 -10.17 3.56
CA SER A 145 5.15 -9.27 3.74
C SER A 145 5.64 -9.14 5.19
N HIS A 146 4.83 -9.54 6.16
CA HIS A 146 5.19 -9.56 7.58
C HIS A 146 5.82 -10.88 8.02
N PHE A 147 5.87 -11.87 7.14
CA PHE A 147 6.45 -13.17 7.43
C PHE A 147 7.75 -13.35 6.65
N LYS A 148 8.73 -13.99 7.29
CA LYS A 148 9.96 -14.43 6.64
C LYS A 148 10.06 -15.94 6.74
N LYS A 149 10.26 -16.62 5.61
CA LYS A 149 10.43 -18.08 5.61
C LYS A 149 11.68 -18.45 6.39
N PHE A 150 11.53 -19.35 7.35
CA PHE A 150 12.65 -19.89 8.11
C PHE A 150 13.27 -21.02 7.28
N LYS A 151 14.59 -20.96 7.10
CA LYS A 151 15.36 -22.03 6.44
C LYS A 151 16.27 -22.61 7.51
N GLU A 152 16.03 -23.85 7.89
CA GLU A 152 16.96 -24.58 8.74
C GLU A 152 18.23 -24.82 7.93
N LYS A 153 19.37 -24.34 8.44
CA LYS A 153 20.64 -24.84 7.94
C LYS A 153 20.70 -26.31 8.35
N LYS A 154 20.66 -27.23 7.39
CA LYS A 154 21.07 -28.61 7.65
C LYS A 154 22.51 -28.54 8.15
N GLY A 155 22.73 -28.88 9.41
CA GLY A 155 24.02 -28.72 10.07
C GLY A 155 25.06 -29.70 9.55
N GLU A 156 26.25 -29.20 9.27
CA GLU A 156 27.47 -29.93 9.59
C GLU A 156 27.56 -29.98 11.12
N THR A 157 27.47 -31.18 11.68
CA THR A 157 27.81 -31.47 13.07
C THR A 157 29.32 -31.38 13.23
N GLY A 158 29.81 -30.42 14.01
CA GLY A 158 31.20 -30.34 14.47
C GLY A 158 31.22 -29.94 15.94
N ASN A 159 31.80 -30.79 16.78
CA ASN A 159 31.91 -30.68 18.24
C ASN A 159 32.51 -29.34 18.73
N PRO A 160 32.11 -28.84 19.92
CA PRO A 160 32.81 -27.74 20.57
C PRO A 160 34.02 -28.29 21.33
N ALA A 161 35.23 -27.91 20.90
CA ALA A 161 36.44 -28.06 21.71
C ALA A 161 37.19 -26.73 21.65
N ASP A 162 37.39 -26.14 22.83
CA ASP A 162 38.05 -24.86 23.07
C ASP A 162 39.45 -24.79 22.47
N LYS A 163 39.73 -23.70 21.74
CA LYS A 163 41.06 -23.07 21.62
C LYS A 163 40.92 -21.55 21.43
N GLU A 164 41.21 -20.80 22.49
CA GLU A 164 41.88 -19.49 22.42
C GLU A 164 43.24 -19.69 21.69
N GLU A 165 43.83 -18.82 20.86
CA GLU A 165 43.90 -17.36 20.82
C GLU A 165 44.46 -16.88 19.42
N GLN A 166 44.15 -15.62 19.04
CA GLN A 166 45.05 -14.62 18.38
C GLN A 166 45.26 -14.63 16.82
N PRO A 167 45.63 -13.48 16.18
CA PRO A 167 44.79 -12.81 15.18
C PRO A 167 45.45 -12.69 13.78
N SER A 168 44.74 -11.98 12.87
CA SER A 168 45.17 -11.36 11.60
C SER A 168 44.48 -11.90 10.33
N LYS A 169 43.72 -11.02 9.67
CA LYS A 169 44.18 -10.23 8.51
C LYS A 169 43.05 -9.28 8.10
N GLN A 170 43.37 -7.99 8.04
CA GLN A 170 42.51 -6.95 7.48
C GLN A 170 42.24 -7.29 6.01
N ASN A 171 41.00 -7.60 5.68
CA ASN A 171 40.56 -7.74 4.29
C ASN A 171 39.79 -6.47 3.95
N THR A 172 40.48 -5.52 3.30
CA THR A 172 39.89 -4.28 2.79
C THR A 172 39.03 -4.59 1.57
N ASN A 173 37.86 -5.19 1.80
CA ASN A 173 36.85 -5.32 0.76
C ASN A 173 36.14 -3.96 0.59
N GLU A 174 36.69 -3.14 -0.31
CA GLU A 174 36.04 -1.92 -0.77
C GLU A 174 34.64 -2.24 -1.30
N ARG A 175 33.63 -1.59 -0.71
CA ARG A 175 32.23 -1.74 -1.12
C ARG A 175 32.05 -1.15 -2.51
N PRO A 176 31.48 -1.88 -3.50
CA PRO A 176 31.32 -1.36 -4.84
C PRO A 176 30.45 -0.11 -4.85
N LYS A 177 30.96 0.97 -5.47
CA LYS A 177 30.26 2.25 -5.56
C LYS A 177 28.95 2.06 -6.34
N ARG A 178 27.84 2.43 -5.68
CA ARG A 178 26.49 2.37 -6.25
C ARG A 178 26.39 3.37 -7.40
N LYS A 179 26.19 2.89 -8.64
CA LYS A 179 25.88 3.77 -9.79
C LYS A 179 24.53 4.45 -9.57
N THR A 180 24.53 5.70 -9.14
CA THR A 180 23.33 6.56 -9.07
C THR A 180 23.15 7.27 -10.41
N LYS A 181 22.08 6.96 -11.14
CA LYS A 181 21.67 7.78 -12.28
C LYS A 181 20.91 9.00 -11.75
N PRO A 182 21.28 10.24 -12.15
CA PRO A 182 20.53 11.43 -11.74
C PRO A 182 19.11 11.42 -12.35
N PRO A 183 18.14 12.11 -11.71
CA PRO A 183 16.79 12.22 -12.24
C PRO A 183 16.77 12.91 -13.60
N ALA A 184 15.99 12.37 -14.54
CA ALA A 184 15.98 12.74 -15.96
C ALA A 184 15.50 14.17 -16.30
N TYR A 185 15.24 15.01 -15.30
CA TYR A 185 14.75 16.39 -15.51
C TYR A 185 15.87 17.44 -15.52
N PHE A 186 17.12 17.08 -15.17
CA PHE A 186 18.26 17.99 -15.32
C PHE A 186 18.92 17.79 -16.69
N GLY A 187 18.31 18.38 -17.72
CA GLY A 187 18.96 18.57 -19.02
C GLY A 187 19.96 19.73 -18.93
N TYR A 188 21.21 19.44 -18.59
CA TYR A 188 22.29 20.40 -18.80
C TYR A 188 22.63 20.40 -20.29
N LYS A 189 22.26 21.49 -20.98
CA LYS A 189 22.88 21.85 -22.27
C LYS A 189 24.37 22.08 -21.99
N GLN A 190 25.23 21.22 -22.51
CA GLN A 190 26.64 21.58 -22.65
C GLN A 190 26.72 22.60 -23.78
N SER A 191 27.09 23.82 -23.43
CA SER A 191 27.54 24.85 -24.36
C SER A 191 29.01 24.58 -24.65
N ASP A 192 29.31 24.19 -25.89
CA ASP A 192 30.68 24.13 -26.39
C ASP A 192 31.24 25.55 -26.50
N LYS A 193 32.46 25.75 -25.98
CA LYS A 193 33.37 26.84 -26.29
C LYS A 193 34.77 26.25 -26.39
#